data_AF-A0A453DJV8-F1
#
_entry.id   AF-A0A453DJV8-F1
#
_cell.length_a   1.000
_cell.length_b   1.000
_cell.length_c   1.000
_cell.angle_alpha   90.00
_cell.angle_beta   90.00
_cell.angle_gamma   90.00
#
_symmetry.space_group_name_H-M   'P 1'
#
loop_
_entity.id
_entity.type
_entity.pdbx_description
1 polymer ?
#
loop_
_entity_poly.entity_id
_entity_poly.type
_entity_poly.pdbx_seq_one_letter_code
_entity_poly.pdbx_strand_id
1 'polypeptide(L)'
;MTGPLGHSNAEAAAAVNVWTGTARLMPLLGAFVADSWLGRYWSIILACTLYVLGYGMITLASTLLTQRPSSTLDNDSSSNPITPQVAFFYVSLYLIALAQGADKPCGLAFAADQFDADHPRECAARSSFFNWWHFSIAIGIAVAIIVVSYIQENLGWGICFGMLCTVMICAFVVFLLGIPTYRLHTSIVGSDSPFICLGCSLITLARNSGFSFHAKRRMHEDEDATTNLEEARGVLRLLPIWVACLAYGVVFVQITTLFNKQGHTLDCHIFGSLELPPAMLQTFWPASVLLFVPFYDRVLVPALRCLTGTPSGLTQLQRVGTGMAVSLAAMCVAALVETKRLEMAREHNLVEDTEAAVPMSWSWLVPQYMMVGVADVFVIVGMQEFFYDQMPSELRSLGIALYCSVIGIGGFISGTLISLIDRITRKGGGDSWFSDNLNRAHLDYFYWLLAGLSAAELALYICFARAYTYKDKRDF
;
A
#
# COMPACT_ATOMS: atom_id res chain seq x y z
N MET A 1 4.91 -0.54 18.37
CA MET A 1 5.24 -1.99 18.48
C MET A 1 6.56 -2.23 19.17
N THR A 2 7.65 -1.54 18.85
CA THR A 2 8.94 -1.76 19.54
C THR A 2 9.04 -1.16 20.95
N GLY A 3 8.27 -0.13 21.27
CA GLY A 3 8.24 0.47 22.62
C GLY A 3 7.29 -0.29 23.56
N PRO A 4 6.02 0.13 23.74
CA PRO A 4 5.11 -0.43 24.76
C PRO A 4 4.80 -1.93 24.63
N LEU A 5 4.99 -2.52 23.45
CA LEU A 5 4.74 -3.94 23.20
C LEU A 5 6.04 -4.78 23.24
N GLY A 6 7.21 -4.16 23.37
CA GLY A 6 8.50 -4.85 23.53
C GLY A 6 8.95 -5.69 22.34
N HIS A 7 8.38 -5.49 21.15
CA HIS A 7 8.82 -6.21 19.96
C HIS A 7 10.22 -5.78 19.51
N SER A 8 11.00 -6.72 18.99
CA SER A 8 12.24 -6.38 18.30
C SER A 8 11.97 -5.52 17.05
N ASN A 9 12.98 -4.81 16.56
CA ASN A 9 12.89 -4.03 15.33
C ASN A 9 12.43 -4.91 14.14
N ALA A 10 12.95 -6.14 14.05
CA ALA A 10 12.58 -7.13 13.04
C ALA A 10 11.11 -7.55 13.15
N GLU A 11 10.66 -7.93 14.35
CA GLU A 11 9.29 -8.38 14.59
C GLU A 11 8.27 -7.26 14.32
N ALA A 12 8.56 -6.03 14.77
CA ALA A 12 7.70 -4.89 14.54
C ALA A 12 7.59 -4.53 13.05
N ALA A 13 8.71 -4.50 12.32
CA ALA A 13 8.70 -4.24 10.89
C ALA A 13 7.95 -5.34 10.13
N ALA A 14 8.18 -6.61 10.47
CA ALA A 14 7.47 -7.74 9.88
C ALA A 14 5.95 -7.68 10.15
N ALA A 15 5.54 -7.40 11.39
CA ALA A 15 4.14 -7.30 11.77
C ALA A 15 3.42 -6.15 11.06
N VAL A 16 4.05 -4.97 10.95
CA VAL A 16 3.50 -3.83 10.21
C VAL A 16 3.40 -4.14 8.71
N ASN A 17 4.40 -4.82 8.12
CA ASN A 17 4.37 -5.19 6.71
C ASN A 17 3.29 -6.24 6.41
N VAL A 18 3.10 -7.21 7.29
CA VAL A 18 2.01 -8.21 7.21
C VAL A 18 0.66 -7.52 7.35
N TRP A 19 0.48 -6.63 8.33
CA TRP A 19 -0.77 -5.89 8.50
C TRP A 19 -1.08 -4.99 7.30
N THR A 20 -0.07 -4.27 6.79
CA THR A 20 -0.20 -3.46 5.56
C THR A 20 -0.60 -4.35 4.39
N GLY A 21 0.00 -5.54 4.30
CA GLY A 21 -0.36 -6.55 3.32
C GLY A 21 -1.83 -6.96 3.38
N THR A 22 -2.31 -7.32 4.57
CA THR A 22 -3.71 -7.66 4.81
C THR A 22 -4.65 -6.50 4.47
N ALA A 23 -4.37 -5.30 4.96
CA ALA A 23 -5.20 -4.11 4.73
C ALA A 23 -5.29 -3.72 3.25
N ARG A 24 -4.24 -4.01 2.45
CA ARG A 24 -4.21 -3.75 1.00
C ARG A 24 -4.87 -4.85 0.16
N LEU A 25 -4.99 -6.08 0.67
CA LEU A 25 -5.76 -7.15 0.04
C LEU A 25 -7.25 -7.14 0.39
N MET A 26 -7.63 -6.67 1.57
CA MET A 26 -9.03 -6.66 2.02
C MET A 26 -10.03 -5.97 1.06
N PRO A 27 -9.66 -4.93 0.29
CA PRO A 27 -10.55 -4.35 -0.72
C PRO A 27 -11.04 -5.34 -1.78
N LEU A 28 -10.27 -6.39 -2.13
CA LEU A 28 -10.72 -7.45 -3.04
C LEU A 28 -11.92 -8.20 -2.45
N LEU A 29 -11.81 -8.59 -1.18
CA LEU A 29 -12.88 -9.29 -0.46
C LEU A 29 -14.08 -8.37 -0.27
N GLY A 30 -13.84 -7.12 0.13
CA GLY A 30 -14.90 -6.13 0.34
C GLY A 30 -15.69 -5.82 -0.93
N ALA A 31 -15.02 -5.66 -2.07
CA ALA A 31 -15.69 -5.46 -3.37
C ALA A 31 -16.57 -6.66 -3.73
N PHE A 32 -16.04 -7.89 -3.61
CA PHE A 32 -16.80 -9.11 -3.89
C PHE A 32 -18.06 -9.23 -3.01
N VAL A 33 -17.94 -8.96 -1.70
CA VAL A 33 -19.07 -9.01 -0.76
C VAL A 33 -20.10 -7.92 -1.05
N ALA A 34 -19.64 -6.70 -1.34
CA ALA A 34 -20.49 -5.56 -1.66
C ALA A 34 -21.31 -5.78 -2.94
N ASP A 35 -20.66 -6.27 -4.00
CA ASP A 35 -21.30 -6.46 -5.30
C ASP A 35 -22.19 -7.71 -5.32
N SER A 36 -21.84 -8.75 -4.57
CA SER A 36 -22.61 -10.01 -4.59
C SER A 36 -23.84 -9.95 -3.69
N TRP A 37 -23.70 -9.50 -2.44
CA TRP A 37 -24.71 -9.75 -1.39
C TRP A 37 -25.13 -8.50 -0.62
N LEU A 38 -24.18 -7.62 -0.25
CA LEU A 38 -24.45 -6.59 0.76
C LEU A 38 -24.95 -5.28 0.14
N GLY A 39 -24.51 -4.94 -1.07
CA GLY A 39 -24.70 -3.63 -1.68
C GLY A 39 -23.73 -2.57 -1.14
N ARG A 40 -23.49 -1.51 -1.92
CA ARG A 40 -22.50 -0.45 -1.63
C ARG A 40 -22.82 0.32 -0.35
N TYR A 41 -24.08 0.72 -0.16
CA TYR A 41 -24.52 1.48 1.01
C TYR A 41 -24.29 0.71 2.33
N TRP A 42 -24.78 -0.54 2.41
CA TRP A 42 -24.62 -1.35 3.62
C TRP A 42 -23.16 -1.72 3.89
N SER A 43 -22.34 -1.85 2.85
CA SER A 43 -20.89 -2.04 2.99
C SER A 43 -20.21 -0.84 3.65
N ILE A 44 -20.64 0.39 3.33
CA ILE A 44 -20.13 1.60 3.98
C ILE A 44 -20.58 1.67 5.45
N ILE A 45 -21.84 1.35 5.74
CA ILE A 45 -22.34 1.28 7.13
C ILE A 45 -21.55 0.26 7.95
N LEU A 46 -21.33 -0.94 7.38
CA LEU A 46 -20.50 -1.97 7.99
C LEU A 46 -19.06 -1.46 8.20
N ALA A 47 -18.46 -0.80 7.22
CA ALA A 47 -17.12 -0.25 7.36
C ALA A 47 -17.02 0.80 8.47
N CYS A 48 -17.92 1.78 8.50
CA CYS A 48 -17.95 2.84 9.53
C CYS A 48 -18.12 2.25 10.94
N THR A 49 -19.05 1.30 11.11
CA THR A 49 -19.23 0.62 12.41
C THR A 49 -17.97 -0.14 12.84
N LEU A 50 -17.33 -0.88 11.92
CA LEU A 50 -16.09 -1.58 12.20
C LEU A 50 -14.93 -0.64 12.51
N TYR A 51 -14.83 0.53 11.84
CA TYR A 51 -13.82 1.53 12.15
C TYR A 51 -14.01 2.13 13.54
N VAL A 52 -15.23 2.53 13.91
CA VAL A 52 -15.51 3.08 15.25
C VAL A 52 -15.18 2.04 16.32
N LEU A 53 -15.59 0.79 16.12
CA LEU A 53 -15.27 -0.31 17.03
C LEU A 53 -13.76 -0.54 17.11
N GLY A 54 -13.07 -0.60 15.97
CA GLY A 54 -11.61 -0.81 15.89
C GLY A 54 -10.81 0.30 16.56
N TYR A 55 -11.11 1.57 16.25
CA TYR A 55 -10.46 2.71 16.88
C TYR A 55 -10.81 2.84 18.37
N GLY A 56 -12.04 2.51 18.78
CA GLY A 56 -12.41 2.47 20.19
C GLY A 56 -11.64 1.39 20.96
N MET A 57 -11.57 0.18 20.41
CA MET A 57 -10.82 -0.93 21.00
C MET A 57 -9.31 -0.65 21.07
N ILE A 58 -8.69 -0.11 20.01
CA ILE A 58 -7.24 0.18 20.02
C ILE A 58 -6.90 1.34 20.97
N THR A 59 -7.81 2.30 21.15
CA THR A 59 -7.68 3.37 22.15
C THR A 59 -7.73 2.80 23.57
N LEU A 60 -8.67 1.90 23.84
CA LEU A 60 -8.73 1.21 25.13
C LEU A 60 -7.49 0.32 25.35
N ALA A 61 -7.06 -0.41 24.33
CA ALA A 61 -5.87 -1.26 24.41
C ALA A 61 -4.61 -0.44 24.74
N SER A 62 -4.40 0.68 24.05
CA SER A 62 -3.23 1.55 24.24
C SER A 62 -3.22 2.26 25.59
N THR A 63 -4.37 2.73 26.08
CA THR A 63 -4.47 3.32 27.42
C THR A 63 -4.22 2.30 28.53
N LEU A 64 -4.75 1.08 28.41
CA LEU A 64 -4.51 -0.01 29.35
C LEU A 64 -3.04 -0.48 29.34
N LEU A 65 -2.40 -0.54 28.16
CA LEU A 65 -0.98 -0.87 28.03
C LEU A 65 -0.07 0.19 28.66
N THR A 66 -0.46 1.47 28.59
CA THR A 66 0.29 2.59 29.18
C THR A 66 0.22 2.60 30.71
N GLN A 67 -0.84 2.03 31.32
CA GLN A 67 -1.03 1.98 32.77
C GLN A 67 -0.24 0.87 33.48
N ARG A 68 0.51 0.02 32.75
CA ARG A 68 1.32 -1.04 33.36
C ARG A 68 2.61 -0.44 33.93
N PRO A 69 2.91 -0.61 35.24
CA PRO A 69 4.21 -0.22 35.78
C PRO A 69 5.31 -1.16 35.25
N SER A 70 6.43 -0.55 34.86
CA SER A 70 7.64 -1.14 34.29
C SER A 70 8.47 -1.96 35.31
N SER A 71 7.82 -2.77 36.16
CA SER A 71 8.46 -3.49 37.27
C SER A 71 8.10 -4.97 37.29
N THR A 72 8.26 -5.68 36.16
CA THR A 72 8.40 -7.15 36.10
C THR A 72 9.04 -7.54 34.77
N LEU A 73 10.32 -7.23 34.58
CA LEU A 73 11.17 -7.90 33.60
C LEU A 73 12.28 -8.61 34.38
N ASP A 74 11.87 -9.61 35.16
CA ASP A 74 12.80 -10.65 35.57
C ASP A 74 13.07 -11.53 34.35
N ASN A 75 14.36 -11.79 34.14
CA ASN A 75 14.90 -12.78 33.22
C ASN A 75 14.13 -14.09 33.36
N ASP A 76 13.41 -14.49 32.31
CA ASP A 76 13.38 -15.90 31.95
C ASP A 76 13.07 -16.11 30.47
N SER A 77 14.01 -16.81 29.83
CA SER A 77 13.92 -17.29 28.46
C SER A 77 12.90 -18.42 28.35
N SER A 78 11.69 -18.13 27.88
CA SER A 78 10.84 -19.07 27.11
C SER A 78 9.60 -18.31 26.61
N SER A 79 9.02 -18.78 25.51
CA SER A 79 7.87 -18.22 24.80
C SER A 79 6.78 -17.66 25.74
N ASN A 80 6.76 -16.34 25.95
CA ASN A 80 5.70 -15.69 26.70
C ASN A 80 4.39 -15.83 25.91
N PRO A 81 3.32 -16.40 26.50
CA PRO A 81 2.01 -16.42 25.86
C PRO A 81 1.57 -14.98 25.60
N ILE A 82 0.92 -14.75 24.45
CA ILE A 82 0.37 -13.44 24.10
C ILE A 82 -0.56 -13.01 25.24
N THR A 83 -0.17 -11.95 25.96
CA THR A 83 -1.02 -11.40 27.02
C THR A 83 -2.37 -11.02 26.40
N PRO A 84 -3.51 -11.24 27.06
CA PRO A 84 -4.83 -10.92 26.51
C PRO A 84 -4.95 -9.46 26.03
N GLN A 85 -4.22 -8.53 26.65
CA GLN A 85 -4.13 -7.13 26.23
C GLN A 85 -3.46 -6.95 24.85
N VAL A 86 -2.38 -7.70 24.58
CA VAL A 86 -1.68 -7.69 23.28
C VAL A 86 -2.55 -8.35 22.21
N ALA A 87 -3.23 -9.45 22.54
CA ALA A 87 -4.20 -10.07 21.65
C ALA A 87 -5.34 -9.09 21.30
N PHE A 88 -5.87 -8.39 22.31
CA PHE A 88 -6.91 -7.37 22.13
C PHE A 88 -6.45 -6.22 21.21
N PHE A 89 -5.20 -5.76 21.35
CA PHE A 89 -4.59 -4.78 20.44
C PHE A 89 -4.55 -5.30 18.99
N TYR A 90 -4.05 -6.52 18.75
CA TYR A 90 -4.00 -7.08 17.39
C TYR A 90 -5.40 -7.30 16.80
N VAL A 91 -6.37 -7.78 17.58
CA VAL A 91 -7.76 -7.92 17.12
C VAL A 91 -8.30 -6.57 16.66
N SER A 92 -8.10 -5.50 17.43
CA SER A 92 -8.53 -4.14 17.04
C SER A 92 -7.85 -3.65 15.76
N LEU A 93 -6.55 -3.93 15.61
CA LEU A 93 -5.74 -3.55 14.45
C LEU A 93 -6.22 -4.25 13.17
N TYR A 94 -6.54 -5.55 13.24
CA TYR A 94 -7.09 -6.30 12.10
C TYR A 94 -8.55 -5.97 11.81
N LEU A 95 -9.32 -5.54 12.82
CA LEU A 95 -10.68 -5.03 12.61
C LEU A 95 -10.67 -3.74 11.76
N ILE A 96 -9.69 -2.85 11.99
CA ILE A 96 -9.48 -1.66 11.15
C ILE A 96 -9.11 -2.06 9.72
N ALA A 97 -8.27 -3.08 9.53
CA ALA A 97 -7.93 -3.58 8.19
C ALA A 97 -9.17 -4.14 7.45
N LEU A 98 -10.06 -4.84 8.16
CA LEU A 98 -11.32 -5.32 7.60
C LEU A 98 -12.24 -4.15 7.21
N ALA A 99 -12.34 -3.12 8.06
CA ALA A 99 -13.11 -1.91 7.76
C ALA A 99 -12.59 -1.20 6.49
N GLN A 100 -11.27 -1.09 6.32
CA GLN A 100 -10.67 -0.55 5.10
C GLN A 100 -11.04 -1.35 3.84
N GLY A 101 -11.23 -2.67 3.99
CA GLY A 101 -11.66 -3.54 2.91
C GLY A 101 -13.05 -3.24 2.39
N ALA A 102 -14.00 -3.01 3.30
CA ALA A 102 -15.38 -2.69 2.94
C ALA A 102 -15.56 -1.24 2.45
N ASP A 103 -14.79 -0.31 3.01
CA ASP A 103 -14.84 1.12 2.70
C ASP A 103 -14.28 1.47 1.31
N LYS A 104 -13.00 1.16 1.06
CA LYS A 104 -12.26 1.64 -0.13
C LYS A 104 -12.94 1.37 -1.48
N PRO A 105 -13.48 0.17 -1.78
CA PRO A 105 -14.14 -0.07 -3.06
C PRO A 105 -15.52 0.60 -3.14
N CYS A 106 -16.20 0.79 -2.01
CA CYS A 106 -17.60 1.23 -1.98
C CYS A 106 -17.75 2.75 -1.86
N GLY A 107 -16.90 3.43 -1.08
CA GLY A 107 -17.06 4.85 -0.77
C GLY A 107 -16.99 5.76 -2.00
N LEU A 108 -15.94 5.59 -2.82
CA LEU A 108 -15.77 6.38 -4.05
C LEU A 108 -16.86 6.06 -5.08
N ALA A 109 -17.21 4.78 -5.22
CA ALA A 109 -18.26 4.35 -6.14
C ALA A 109 -19.63 4.90 -5.74
N PHE A 110 -19.99 4.81 -4.46
CA PHE A 110 -21.25 5.34 -3.92
C PHE A 110 -21.37 6.86 -4.10
N ALA A 111 -20.26 7.59 -3.91
CA ALA A 111 -20.24 9.03 -4.14
C ALA A 111 -20.41 9.39 -5.62
N ALA A 112 -19.81 8.60 -6.53
CA ALA A 112 -19.98 8.77 -7.96
C ALA A 112 -21.42 8.48 -8.43
N ASP A 113 -22.09 7.50 -7.81
CA ASP A 113 -23.49 7.12 -8.11
C ASP A 113 -24.52 8.21 -7.75
N GLN A 114 -24.11 9.26 -7.02
CA GLN A 114 -25.01 10.37 -6.69
C GLN A 114 -25.27 11.31 -7.88
N PHE A 115 -24.41 11.26 -8.91
CA PHE A 115 -24.52 12.08 -10.10
C PHE A 115 -25.16 11.30 -11.25
N ASP A 116 -26.19 11.86 -11.86
CA ASP A 116 -26.82 11.30 -13.06
C ASP A 116 -25.87 11.40 -14.26
N ALA A 117 -25.63 10.27 -14.92
CA ALA A 117 -24.77 10.19 -16.11
C ALA A 117 -25.43 10.79 -17.35
N ASP A 118 -26.76 10.74 -17.43
CA ASP A 118 -27.52 11.20 -18.60
C ASP A 118 -27.73 12.72 -18.58
N HIS A 119 -27.49 13.37 -17.43
CA HIS A 119 -27.61 14.81 -17.28
C HIS A 119 -26.25 15.51 -17.53
N PRO A 120 -26.10 16.36 -18.57
CA PRO A 120 -24.79 16.90 -18.97
C PRO A 120 -24.12 17.76 -17.91
N ARG A 121 -24.91 18.49 -17.08
CA ARG A 121 -24.39 19.27 -15.95
C ARG A 121 -23.93 18.40 -14.79
N GLU A 122 -24.68 17.35 -14.44
CA GLU A 122 -24.31 16.44 -13.34
C GLU A 122 -23.10 15.58 -13.75
N CYS A 123 -23.00 15.18 -15.02
CA CYS A 123 -21.83 14.48 -15.56
C CYS A 123 -20.54 15.32 -15.48
N ALA A 124 -20.60 16.61 -15.81
CA ALA A 124 -19.47 17.53 -15.63
C ALA A 124 -19.12 17.72 -14.14
N ALA A 125 -20.12 17.85 -13.27
CA ALA A 125 -19.93 17.96 -11.82
C ALA A 125 -19.27 16.70 -11.23
N ARG A 126 -19.63 15.50 -11.73
CA ARG A 126 -19.01 14.22 -11.35
C ARG A 126 -17.52 14.20 -11.67
N SER A 127 -17.11 14.68 -12.85
CA SER A 127 -15.68 14.79 -13.20
C SER A 127 -14.94 15.75 -12.26
N SER A 128 -15.54 16.90 -11.95
CA SER A 128 -14.99 17.84 -10.97
C SER A 128 -14.87 17.23 -9.57
N PHE A 129 -15.87 16.44 -9.14
CA PHE A 129 -15.86 15.73 -7.86
C PHE A 129 -14.65 14.80 -7.75
N PHE A 130 -14.34 14.02 -8.78
CA PHE A 130 -13.17 13.14 -8.76
C PHE A 130 -11.86 13.92 -8.59
N ASN A 131 -11.71 15.07 -9.22
CA ASN A 131 -10.51 15.91 -9.05
C ASN A 131 -10.37 16.41 -7.60
N TRP A 132 -11.45 16.92 -7.03
CA TRP A 132 -11.47 17.39 -5.63
C TRP A 132 -11.26 16.26 -4.63
N TRP A 133 -11.77 15.06 -4.91
CA TRP A 133 -11.55 13.87 -4.09
C TRP A 133 -10.06 13.53 -3.98
N HIS A 134 -9.36 13.45 -5.12
CA HIS A 134 -7.93 13.15 -5.15
C HIS A 134 -7.10 14.24 -4.47
N PHE A 135 -7.42 15.51 -4.73
CA PHE A 135 -6.77 16.65 -4.08
C PHE A 135 -6.94 16.60 -2.55
N SER A 136 -8.15 16.30 -2.08
CA SER A 136 -8.47 16.19 -0.65
C SER A 136 -7.76 15.01 0.02
N ILE A 137 -7.65 13.86 -0.64
CA ILE A 137 -6.88 12.72 -0.14
C ILE A 137 -5.41 13.09 0.05
N ALA A 138 -4.80 13.73 -0.94
CA ALA A 138 -3.38 14.03 -0.89
C ALA A 138 -3.04 15.03 0.24
N ILE A 139 -3.85 16.09 0.40
CA ILE A 139 -3.72 17.02 1.54
C ILE A 139 -4.00 16.30 2.86
N GLY A 140 -5.05 15.48 2.91
CA GLY A 140 -5.44 14.72 4.09
C GLY A 140 -4.33 13.82 4.60
N ILE A 141 -3.62 13.09 3.72
CA ILE A 141 -2.48 12.26 4.09
C ILE A 141 -1.34 13.10 4.67
N ALA A 142 -0.99 14.23 4.02
CA ALA A 142 0.09 15.09 4.49
C ALA A 142 -0.22 15.68 5.88
N VAL A 143 -1.44 16.20 6.07
CA VAL A 143 -1.90 16.72 7.37
C VAL A 143 -1.95 15.62 8.42
N ALA A 144 -2.46 14.43 8.07
CA ALA A 144 -2.54 13.31 8.98
C ALA A 144 -1.16 12.88 9.48
N ILE A 145 -0.16 12.74 8.60
CA ILE A 145 1.21 12.38 9.02
C ILE A 145 1.75 13.40 10.02
N ILE A 146 1.62 14.70 9.75
CA ILE A 146 2.11 15.76 10.63
C ILE A 146 1.40 15.73 11.99
N VAL A 147 0.06 15.77 11.99
CA VAL A 147 -0.75 15.88 13.21
C VAL A 147 -0.66 14.60 14.05
N VAL A 148 -0.80 13.43 13.43
CA VAL A 148 -0.71 12.13 14.13
C VAL A 148 0.70 11.94 14.69
N SER A 149 1.75 12.28 13.94
CA SER A 149 3.13 12.15 14.43
C SER A 149 3.43 13.09 15.60
N TYR A 150 2.90 14.30 15.57
CA TYR A 150 3.04 15.23 16.70
C TYR A 150 2.30 14.74 17.94
N ILE A 151 1.05 14.29 17.80
CA ILE A 151 0.23 13.83 18.93
C ILE A 151 0.77 12.53 19.51
N GLN A 152 1.17 11.56 18.69
CA GLN A 152 1.66 10.27 19.18
C GLN A 152 2.93 10.42 20.02
N GLU A 153 3.82 11.35 19.66
CA GLU A 153 5.10 11.53 20.34
C GLU A 153 5.00 12.47 21.56
N ASN A 154 4.19 13.53 21.50
CA ASN A 154 4.08 14.50 22.60
C ASN A 154 2.95 14.20 23.59
N LEU A 155 1.84 13.62 23.14
CA LEU A 155 0.62 13.40 23.94
C LEU A 155 0.32 11.91 24.17
N GLY A 156 1.01 11.01 23.46
CA GLY A 156 0.91 9.58 23.62
C GLY A 156 -0.15 8.89 22.75
N TRP A 157 -0.03 7.57 22.67
CA TRP A 157 -0.80 6.71 21.76
C TRP A 157 -2.31 6.69 22.05
N GLY A 158 -2.71 6.73 23.32
CA GLY A 158 -4.14 6.68 23.70
C GLY A 158 -4.92 7.90 23.20
N ILE A 159 -4.37 9.10 23.35
CA ILE A 159 -5.00 10.34 22.86
C ILE A 159 -5.04 10.34 21.34
N CYS A 160 -3.96 9.89 20.68
CA CYS A 160 -3.88 9.79 19.23
C CYS A 160 -4.99 8.90 18.64
N PHE A 161 -5.15 7.67 19.14
CA PHE A 161 -6.19 6.77 18.66
C PHE A 161 -7.60 7.24 19.05
N GLY A 162 -7.75 7.87 20.23
CA GLY A 162 -9.02 8.46 20.66
C GLY A 162 -9.49 9.56 19.72
N MET A 163 -8.59 10.45 19.29
CA MET A 163 -8.87 11.48 18.30
C MET A 163 -9.33 10.86 16.97
N LEU A 164 -8.64 9.83 16.47
CA LEU A 164 -9.04 9.13 15.24
C LEU A 164 -10.43 8.48 15.38
N CYS A 165 -10.76 7.94 16.55
CA CYS A 165 -12.09 7.42 16.86
C CYS A 165 -13.15 8.53 16.79
N THR A 166 -12.90 9.69 17.42
CA THR A 166 -13.83 10.83 17.39
C THR A 166 -14.05 11.35 15.98
N VAL A 167 -12.98 11.53 15.19
CA VAL A 167 -13.09 11.96 13.79
C VAL A 167 -13.92 10.97 12.98
N MET A 168 -13.73 9.68 13.17
CA MET A 168 -14.51 8.64 12.50
C MET A 168 -15.99 8.65 12.93
N ILE A 169 -16.28 8.85 14.23
CA ILE A 169 -17.67 9.00 14.71
C ILE A 169 -18.33 10.22 14.05
N CYS A 170 -17.64 11.36 13.99
CA CYS A 170 -18.15 12.55 13.31
C CYS A 170 -18.43 12.28 11.82
N ALA A 171 -17.50 11.63 11.11
CA ALA A 171 -17.68 11.26 9.71
C ALA A 171 -18.88 10.31 9.53
N PHE A 172 -19.04 9.33 10.42
CA PHE A 172 -20.16 8.39 10.37
C PHE A 172 -21.49 9.09 10.63
N VAL A 173 -21.56 10.00 11.62
CA VAL A 173 -22.76 10.81 11.88
C VAL A 173 -23.11 11.67 10.67
N VAL A 174 -22.13 12.34 10.05
CA VAL A 174 -22.36 13.12 8.82
C VAL A 174 -22.89 12.23 7.70
N PHE A 175 -22.33 11.02 7.52
CA PHE A 175 -22.82 10.07 6.54
C PHE A 175 -24.28 9.65 6.80
N LEU A 176 -24.64 9.39 8.06
CA LEU A 176 -26.01 9.03 8.44
C LEU A 176 -26.99 10.21 8.28
N LEU A 177 -26.57 11.44 8.57
CA LEU A 177 -27.38 12.64 8.34
C LEU A 177 -27.67 12.88 6.85
N GLY A 178 -26.83 12.36 5.95
CA GLY A 178 -27.03 12.41 4.51
C GLY A 178 -28.03 11.39 3.95
N ILE A 179 -28.48 10.40 4.74
CA ILE A 179 -29.43 9.36 4.30
C ILE A 179 -30.63 9.89 3.51
N PRO A 180 -31.37 10.95 3.93
CA PRO A 180 -32.54 11.42 3.19
C PRO A 180 -32.20 12.03 1.82
N THR A 181 -30.92 12.32 1.55
CA THR A 181 -30.46 12.94 0.30
C THR A 181 -29.86 11.96 -0.69
N TYR A 182 -29.55 10.73 -0.27
CA TYR A 182 -28.85 9.77 -1.12
C TYR A 182 -29.76 9.16 -2.18
N ARG A 183 -29.27 9.12 -3.42
CA ARG A 183 -29.84 8.32 -4.52
C ARG A 183 -29.36 6.88 -4.38
N LEU A 184 -30.18 6.05 -3.74
CA LEU A 184 -29.91 4.63 -3.54
C LEU A 184 -30.33 3.85 -4.79
N HIS A 185 -29.35 3.48 -5.61
CA HIS A 185 -29.57 2.57 -6.72
C HIS A 185 -29.66 1.14 -6.19
N THR A 186 -30.83 0.51 -6.31
CA THR A 186 -30.99 -0.92 -6.02
C THR A 186 -30.19 -1.71 -7.06
N SER A 187 -29.15 -2.42 -6.61
CA SER A 187 -28.42 -3.36 -7.45
C SER A 187 -29.42 -4.37 -8.03
N ILE A 188 -29.45 -4.51 -9.36
CA ILE A 188 -30.32 -5.44 -10.04
C ILE A 188 -29.85 -6.85 -9.66
N VAL A 189 -30.60 -7.49 -8.76
CA VAL A 189 -30.51 -8.91 -8.46
C VAL A 189 -30.90 -9.64 -9.75
N GLY A 190 -29.93 -10.12 -10.53
CA GLY A 190 -30.22 -10.91 -11.73
C GLY A 190 -29.12 -11.09 -12.77
N SER A 191 -28.07 -10.27 -12.79
CA SER A 191 -26.89 -10.57 -13.63
C SER A 191 -25.95 -11.47 -12.85
N ASP A 192 -25.65 -12.66 -13.37
CA ASP A 192 -24.56 -13.50 -12.83
C ASP A 192 -23.32 -12.64 -12.65
N SER A 193 -22.70 -12.68 -11.45
CA SER A 193 -21.59 -11.77 -11.18
C SER A 193 -20.47 -12.00 -12.20
N PRO A 194 -19.89 -10.95 -12.81
CA PRO A 194 -18.81 -11.08 -13.80
C PRO A 194 -17.64 -11.93 -13.28
N PHE A 195 -17.43 -11.94 -11.96
CA PHE A 195 -16.44 -12.78 -11.28
C PHE A 195 -16.71 -14.29 -11.39
N ILE A 196 -17.98 -14.72 -11.27
CA ILE A 196 -18.35 -16.13 -11.43
C ILE A 196 -18.16 -16.56 -12.88
N CYS A 197 -18.56 -15.72 -13.85
CA CYS A 197 -18.34 -15.99 -15.27
C CYS A 197 -16.84 -16.14 -15.61
N LEU A 198 -16.00 -15.22 -15.11
CA LEU A 198 -14.54 -15.29 -15.26
C LEU A 198 -13.97 -16.56 -14.61
N GLY A 199 -14.40 -16.90 -13.40
CA GLY A 199 -13.98 -18.11 -12.68
C GLY A 199 -14.31 -19.38 -13.46
N CYS A 200 -15.54 -19.51 -13.94
CA CYS A 200 -15.98 -20.63 -14.78
C CYS A 200 -15.16 -20.73 -16.08
N SER A 201 -14.86 -19.60 -16.72
CA SER A 201 -14.07 -19.53 -17.94
C SER A 201 -12.61 -19.94 -17.71
N LEU A 202 -12.01 -19.51 -16.60
CA LEU A 202 -10.65 -19.91 -16.17
C LEU A 202 -10.58 -21.40 -15.84
N ILE A 203 -11.57 -21.94 -15.13
CA ILE A 203 -11.66 -23.38 -14.83
C ILE A 203 -11.75 -24.18 -16.13
N THR A 204 -12.54 -23.71 -17.10
CA THR A 204 -12.69 -24.35 -18.41
C THR A 204 -11.38 -24.31 -19.21
N LEU A 205 -10.65 -23.20 -19.18
CA LEU A 205 -9.31 -23.07 -19.77
C LEU A 205 -8.30 -24.03 -19.11
N ALA A 206 -8.27 -24.09 -17.78
CA ALA A 206 -7.37 -24.97 -17.04
C ALA A 206 -7.64 -26.45 -17.34
N ARG A 207 -8.92 -26.85 -17.39
CA ARG A 207 -9.33 -28.23 -17.72
C ARG A 207 -8.98 -28.62 -19.16
N ASN A 208 -9.04 -27.68 -20.10
CA ASN A 208 -8.67 -27.91 -21.50
C ASN A 208 -7.15 -27.89 -21.74
N SER A 209 -6.34 -27.34 -20.83
CA SER A 209 -4.87 -27.34 -20.94
C SER A 209 -4.22 -28.73 -20.75
N GLY A 210 -5.00 -29.74 -20.33
CA GLY A 210 -4.59 -31.14 -20.17
C GLY A 210 -5.00 -32.12 -21.28
N PHE A 211 -5.74 -31.70 -22.32
CA PHE A 211 -6.18 -32.61 -23.38
C PHE A 211 -6.35 -31.87 -24.71
N SER A 212 -5.26 -31.67 -25.43
CA SER A 212 -5.32 -31.28 -26.84
C SER A 212 -5.82 -32.48 -27.67
N PHE A 213 -7.01 -32.37 -28.27
CA PHE A 213 -7.28 -32.68 -29.69
C PHE A 213 -8.78 -32.86 -30.06
N HIS A 214 -9.77 -32.85 -29.16
CA HIS A 214 -11.17 -33.16 -29.54
C HIS A 214 -12.20 -32.01 -29.60
N ALA A 215 -11.81 -30.77 -29.36
CA ALA A 215 -12.75 -29.64 -29.34
C ALA A 215 -13.01 -28.96 -30.71
N LYS A 216 -12.47 -29.47 -31.82
CA LYS A 216 -12.68 -28.88 -33.16
C LYS A 216 -14.05 -29.21 -33.78
N ARG A 217 -14.95 -29.92 -33.08
CA ARG A 217 -16.21 -30.45 -33.66
C ARG A 217 -17.52 -29.89 -33.09
N ARG A 218 -17.49 -28.87 -32.22
CA ARG A 218 -18.71 -28.16 -31.75
C ARG A 218 -18.60 -26.64 -31.77
N MET A 219 -17.77 -26.07 -32.65
CA MET A 219 -17.65 -24.61 -32.80
C MET A 219 -18.74 -24.07 -33.74
N HIS A 220 -20.01 -24.17 -33.32
CA HIS A 220 -21.06 -23.39 -34.00
C HIS A 220 -22.16 -22.82 -33.09
N GLU A 221 -22.06 -22.94 -31.77
CA GLU A 221 -23.05 -22.36 -30.84
C GLU A 221 -22.33 -21.66 -29.66
N ASP A 222 -22.79 -20.45 -29.35
CA ASP A 222 -22.32 -19.43 -28.38
C ASP A 222 -21.11 -18.53 -28.71
N GLU A 223 -21.42 -17.39 -29.35
CA GLU A 223 -20.59 -16.19 -29.49
C GLU A 223 -20.17 -15.63 -28.10
N ASP A 224 -21.06 -15.71 -27.10
CA ASP A 224 -20.79 -15.30 -25.71
C ASP A 224 -19.73 -16.17 -25.02
N ALA A 225 -19.74 -17.49 -25.26
CA ALA A 225 -18.77 -18.41 -24.67
C ALA A 225 -17.36 -18.20 -25.24
N THR A 226 -17.26 -17.89 -26.54
CA THR A 226 -15.98 -17.54 -27.18
C THR A 226 -15.43 -16.22 -26.66
N THR A 227 -16.28 -15.22 -26.47
CA THR A 227 -15.91 -13.89 -25.95
C THR A 227 -15.40 -13.98 -24.52
N ASN A 228 -16.14 -14.67 -23.63
CA ASN A 228 -15.75 -14.92 -22.24
C ASN A 228 -14.40 -15.66 -22.11
N LEU A 229 -14.10 -16.58 -23.03
CA LEU A 229 -12.83 -17.32 -23.06
C LEU A 229 -11.66 -16.42 -23.48
N GLU A 230 -11.87 -15.52 -24.44
CA GLU A 230 -10.86 -14.55 -24.87
C GLU A 230 -10.57 -13.51 -23.80
N GLU A 231 -11.61 -13.04 -23.11
CA GLU A 231 -11.47 -12.16 -21.95
C GLU A 231 -10.66 -12.82 -20.83
N ALA A 232 -10.98 -14.07 -20.48
CA ALA A 232 -10.21 -14.83 -19.49
C ALA A 232 -8.74 -15.02 -19.89
N ARG A 233 -8.45 -15.24 -21.19
CA ARG A 233 -7.08 -15.27 -21.72
C ARG A 233 -6.40 -13.90 -21.61
N GLY A 234 -7.12 -12.81 -21.85
CA GLY A 234 -6.64 -11.45 -21.66
C GLY A 234 -6.19 -11.21 -20.21
N VAL A 235 -7.02 -11.62 -19.25
CA VAL A 235 -6.69 -11.54 -17.81
C VAL A 235 -5.46 -12.38 -17.48
N LEU A 236 -5.34 -13.61 -18.00
CA LEU A 236 -4.16 -14.46 -17.78
C LEU A 236 -2.87 -13.85 -18.33
N ARG A 237 -2.93 -13.09 -19.44
CA ARG A 237 -1.76 -12.39 -19.99
C ARG A 237 -1.25 -11.26 -19.09
N LEU A 238 -2.07 -10.77 -18.16
CA LEU A 238 -1.66 -9.74 -17.19
C LEU A 238 -0.84 -10.30 -16.03
N LEU A 239 -0.98 -11.60 -15.72
CA LEU A 239 -0.33 -12.22 -14.57
C LEU A 239 1.20 -12.13 -14.60
N PRO A 240 1.92 -12.38 -15.71
CA PRO A 240 3.37 -12.25 -15.74
C PRO A 240 3.85 -10.84 -15.40
N ILE A 241 3.17 -9.81 -15.92
CA ILE A 241 3.46 -8.42 -15.61
C ILE A 241 3.17 -8.15 -14.14
N TRP A 242 2.02 -8.58 -13.64
CA TRP A 242 1.65 -8.45 -12.23
C TRP A 242 2.68 -9.10 -11.28
N VAL A 243 3.17 -10.31 -11.61
CA VAL A 243 4.23 -10.98 -10.83
C VAL A 243 5.52 -10.16 -10.85
N ALA A 244 5.90 -9.64 -12.02
CA ALA A 244 7.09 -8.80 -12.18
C ALA A 244 6.97 -7.41 -11.52
N CYS A 245 5.85 -7.13 -10.85
CA CYS A 245 5.62 -5.90 -10.12
C CYS A 245 5.60 -6.11 -8.59
N LEU A 246 5.64 -7.36 -8.11
CA LEU A 246 5.50 -7.67 -6.68
C LEU A 246 6.64 -7.13 -5.82
N ALA A 247 7.85 -7.06 -6.37
CA ALA A 247 9.02 -6.58 -5.63
C ALA A 247 8.95 -5.06 -5.38
N TYR A 248 8.27 -4.30 -6.23
CA TYR A 248 7.92 -2.90 -5.94
C TYR A 248 7.13 -2.78 -4.62
N GLY A 249 6.18 -3.68 -4.38
CA GLY A 249 5.42 -3.72 -3.13
C GLY A 249 6.29 -3.99 -1.90
N VAL A 250 7.39 -4.73 -2.06
CA VAL A 250 8.38 -4.99 -0.98
C VAL A 250 9.14 -3.71 -0.62
N VAL A 251 9.51 -2.91 -1.62
CA VAL A 251 10.18 -1.60 -1.41
C VAL A 251 9.21 -0.59 -0.80
N PHE A 252 7.98 -0.55 -1.29
CA PHE A 252 6.96 0.40 -0.85
C PHE A 252 6.73 0.37 0.67
N VAL A 253 6.72 -0.81 1.29
CA VAL A 253 6.46 -0.94 2.74
C VAL A 253 7.63 -0.51 3.63
N GLN A 254 8.82 -0.22 3.07
CA GLN A 254 9.97 0.24 3.85
C GLN A 254 9.82 1.70 4.32
N ILE A 255 9.06 2.51 3.57
CA ILE A 255 8.80 3.93 3.83
C ILE A 255 8.28 4.16 5.26
N THR A 256 7.34 3.30 5.69
CA THR A 256 6.64 3.41 6.97
C THR A 256 7.28 2.59 8.08
N THR A 257 8.29 1.76 7.77
CA THR A 257 8.93 0.84 8.72
C THR A 257 10.40 1.17 8.93
N LEU A 258 11.29 0.62 8.10
CA LEU A 258 12.73 0.72 8.31
C LEU A 258 13.25 2.14 8.07
N PHE A 259 12.69 2.90 7.12
CA PHE A 259 13.08 4.30 6.92
C PHE A 259 12.74 5.15 8.15
N ASN A 260 11.57 4.90 8.72
CA ASN A 260 11.16 5.55 9.97
C ASN A 260 12.11 5.18 11.12
N LYS A 261 12.54 3.91 11.19
CA LYS A 261 13.51 3.45 12.20
C LYS A 261 14.88 4.11 12.08
N GLN A 262 15.38 4.33 10.87
CA GLN A 262 16.60 5.11 10.66
C GLN A 262 16.44 6.53 11.19
N GLY A 263 15.31 7.18 10.92
CA GLY A 263 15.02 8.54 11.37
C GLY A 263 15.13 8.72 12.89
N HIS A 264 14.75 7.71 13.68
CA HIS A 264 14.87 7.75 15.14
C HIS A 264 16.32 7.78 15.67
N THR A 265 17.32 7.53 14.84
CA THR A 265 18.75 7.54 15.23
C THR A 265 19.49 8.80 14.79
N LEU A 266 18.82 9.68 14.05
CA LEU A 266 19.43 10.88 13.46
C LEU A 266 19.14 12.12 14.29
N ASP A 267 19.95 13.16 14.09
CA ASP A 267 19.66 14.47 14.64
C ASP A 267 18.50 15.12 13.88
N CYS A 268 17.34 15.15 14.55
CA CYS A 268 16.09 15.71 14.04
C CYS A 268 15.84 17.16 14.49
N HIS A 269 16.85 17.89 15.01
CA HIS A 269 16.69 19.31 15.35
C HIS A 269 16.66 20.19 14.10
N ILE A 270 15.64 21.05 13.99
CA ILE A 270 15.56 22.12 13.01
C ILE A 270 15.95 23.44 13.69
N PHE A 271 16.92 24.15 13.09
CA PHE A 271 17.41 25.46 13.54
C PHE A 271 17.86 25.47 15.02
N GLY A 272 18.26 24.31 15.54
CA GLY A 272 18.82 24.15 16.89
C GLY A 272 17.81 24.17 18.05
N SER A 273 16.51 24.40 17.81
CA SER A 273 15.52 24.53 18.89
C SER A 273 14.26 23.67 18.74
N LEU A 274 13.91 23.24 17.53
CA LEU A 274 12.69 22.46 17.29
C LEU A 274 13.07 21.01 16.95
N GLU A 275 12.78 20.07 17.85
CA GLU A 275 12.95 18.65 17.58
C GLU A 275 11.77 18.13 16.75
N LEU A 276 12.07 17.58 15.57
CA LEU A 276 11.06 16.95 14.73
C LEU A 276 10.83 15.50 15.13
N PRO A 277 9.56 15.08 15.24
CA PRO A 277 9.18 13.69 15.17
C PRO A 277 9.78 12.97 13.95
N PRO A 278 10.55 11.88 14.11
CA PRO A 278 11.09 11.11 13.00
C PRO A 278 10.01 10.64 12.01
N ALA A 279 8.81 10.34 12.51
CA ALA A 279 7.67 9.98 11.68
C ALA A 279 7.20 11.13 10.76
N MET A 280 7.46 12.39 11.10
CA MET A 280 7.14 13.53 10.25
C MET A 280 7.94 13.53 8.94
N LEU A 281 9.12 12.89 8.91
CA LEU A 281 9.94 12.74 7.69
C LEU A 281 9.18 11.98 6.59
N GLN A 282 8.20 11.15 6.95
CA GLN A 282 7.35 10.46 5.98
C GLN A 282 6.52 11.43 5.13
N THR A 283 6.35 12.70 5.56
CA THR A 283 5.64 13.74 4.79
C THR A 283 6.32 14.08 3.46
N PHE A 284 7.63 13.84 3.34
CA PHE A 284 8.35 14.06 2.08
C PHE A 284 7.86 13.14 0.94
N TRP A 285 7.32 11.97 1.26
CA TRP A 285 6.74 11.05 0.28
C TRP A 285 5.49 11.65 -0.41
N PRO A 286 4.39 12.00 0.29
CA PRO A 286 3.21 12.60 -0.35
C PRO A 286 3.49 14.00 -0.88
N ALA A 287 4.41 14.77 -0.28
CA ALA A 287 4.82 16.06 -0.82
C ALA A 287 5.51 15.91 -2.19
N SER A 288 6.37 14.89 -2.35
CA SER A 288 6.99 14.57 -3.63
C SER A 288 5.94 14.24 -4.69
N VAL A 289 4.93 13.42 -4.35
CA VAL A 289 3.80 13.12 -5.25
C VAL A 289 3.05 14.39 -5.66
N LEU A 290 2.68 15.24 -4.69
CA LEU A 290 1.96 16.50 -4.93
C LEU A 290 2.72 17.48 -5.84
N LEU A 291 4.04 17.53 -5.72
CA LEU A 291 4.89 18.38 -6.55
C LEU A 291 5.13 17.77 -7.94
N PHE A 292 5.34 16.46 -8.00
CA PHE A 292 5.75 15.78 -9.21
C PHE A 292 4.58 15.50 -10.17
N VAL A 293 3.35 15.32 -9.69
CA VAL A 293 2.18 15.11 -10.57
C VAL A 293 1.95 16.30 -11.52
N PRO A 294 1.83 17.56 -11.06
CA PRO A 294 1.71 18.70 -11.96
C PRO A 294 2.92 18.87 -12.89
N PHE A 295 4.12 18.59 -12.40
CA PHE A 295 5.33 18.62 -13.21
C PHE A 295 5.29 17.57 -14.33
N TYR A 296 4.88 16.34 -14.00
CA TYR A 296 4.72 15.25 -14.97
C TYR A 296 3.73 15.66 -16.07
N ASP A 297 2.54 16.13 -15.70
CA ASP A 297 1.49 16.47 -16.67
C ASP A 297 1.79 17.72 -17.50
N ARG A 298 2.40 18.75 -16.91
CA ARG A 298 2.59 20.05 -17.57
C ARG A 298 3.94 20.20 -18.27
N VAL A 299 4.96 19.48 -17.83
CA VAL A 299 6.31 19.61 -18.36
C VAL A 299 6.74 18.32 -19.05
N LEU A 300 6.66 17.20 -18.33
CA LEU A 300 7.22 15.94 -18.84
C LEU A 300 6.39 15.35 -19.99
N VAL A 301 5.05 15.30 -19.87
CA VAL A 301 4.17 14.76 -20.92
C VAL A 301 4.29 15.55 -22.23
N PRO A 302 4.22 16.90 -22.26
CA PRO A 302 4.43 17.66 -23.50
C PRO A 302 5.83 17.47 -24.09
N ALA A 303 6.88 17.45 -23.26
CA ALA A 303 8.26 17.24 -23.73
C ALA A 303 8.43 15.85 -24.33
N LEU A 304 7.93 14.81 -23.66
CA LEU A 304 8.00 13.44 -24.13
C LEU A 304 7.13 13.22 -25.37
N ARG A 305 5.96 13.84 -25.45
CA ARG A 305 5.12 13.81 -26.67
C ARG A 305 5.88 14.37 -27.88
N CYS A 306 6.65 15.43 -27.69
CA CYS A 306 7.49 16.00 -28.75
C CYS A 306 8.60 15.04 -29.22
N LEU A 307 9.12 14.21 -28.32
CA LEU A 307 10.22 13.28 -28.61
C LEU A 307 9.73 11.93 -29.13
N THR A 308 8.67 11.37 -28.55
CA THR A 308 8.18 10.02 -28.83
C THR A 308 7.07 9.99 -29.88
N GLY A 309 6.43 11.14 -30.15
CA GLY A 309 5.27 11.22 -31.03
C GLY A 309 4.00 10.56 -30.46
N THR A 310 4.03 10.06 -29.22
CA THR A 310 2.87 9.42 -28.58
C THR A 310 2.05 10.44 -27.78
N PRO A 311 0.70 10.38 -27.83
CA PRO A 311 -0.15 11.36 -27.16
C PRO A 311 0.03 11.36 -25.64
N SER A 312 0.33 10.22 -25.01
CA SER A 312 0.59 10.13 -23.56
C SER A 312 2.04 10.42 -23.16
N GLY A 313 2.96 10.65 -24.11
CA GLY A 313 4.39 10.82 -23.85
C GLY A 313 5.13 9.49 -23.64
N LEU A 314 4.68 8.69 -22.65
CA LEU A 314 5.13 7.31 -22.41
C LEU A 314 3.98 6.32 -22.62
N THR A 315 4.30 5.09 -23.02
CA THR A 315 3.33 3.99 -22.90
C THR A 315 3.14 3.63 -21.42
N GLN A 316 2.01 3.01 -21.08
CA GLN A 316 1.72 2.58 -19.70
C GLN A 316 2.81 1.66 -19.14
N LEU A 317 3.34 0.74 -19.95
CA LEU A 317 4.41 -0.17 -19.52
C LEU A 317 5.77 0.55 -19.40
N GLN A 318 6.07 1.50 -20.29
CA GLN A 318 7.27 2.34 -20.15
C GLN A 318 7.21 3.21 -18.89
N ARG A 319 6.03 3.74 -18.57
CA ARG A 319 5.78 4.51 -17.35
C ARG A 319 6.09 3.68 -16.10
N VAL A 320 5.53 2.47 -16.00
CA VAL A 320 5.80 1.54 -14.89
C VAL A 320 7.29 1.17 -14.80
N GLY A 321 7.92 0.78 -15.92
CA GLY A 321 9.35 0.44 -15.93
C GLY A 321 10.27 1.60 -15.55
N THR A 322 9.92 2.83 -15.92
CA THR A 322 10.65 4.05 -15.50
C THR A 322 10.58 4.22 -13.98
N GLY A 323 9.39 4.05 -13.39
CA GLY A 323 9.22 4.13 -11.95
C GLY A 323 9.95 3.02 -11.19
N MET A 324 10.00 1.79 -11.72
CA MET A 324 10.80 0.70 -11.16
C MET A 324 12.30 1.04 -11.15
N ALA A 325 12.82 1.68 -12.20
CA ALA A 325 14.20 2.14 -12.25
C ALA A 325 14.49 3.24 -11.20
N VAL A 326 13.55 4.17 -10.99
CA VAL A 326 13.65 5.18 -9.93
C VAL A 326 13.62 4.53 -8.54
N SER A 327 12.77 3.51 -8.34
CA SER A 327 12.69 2.73 -7.10
C SER A 327 14.00 2.00 -6.79
N LEU A 328 14.61 1.37 -7.79
CA LEU A 328 15.95 0.78 -7.68
C LEU A 328 16.99 1.82 -7.24
N ALA A 329 17.01 2.98 -7.89
CA ALA A 329 17.91 4.07 -7.52
C ALA A 329 17.66 4.56 -6.09
N ALA A 330 16.39 4.62 -5.64
CA ALA A 330 16.03 4.99 -4.28
C ALA A 330 16.57 3.99 -3.25
N MET A 331 16.54 2.68 -3.53
CA MET A 331 17.12 1.66 -2.66
C MET A 331 18.65 1.73 -2.61
N CYS A 332 19.31 2.00 -3.73
CA CYS A 332 20.74 2.27 -3.74
C CYS A 332 21.10 3.48 -2.87
N VAL A 333 20.33 4.58 -2.99
CA VAL A 333 20.52 5.78 -2.16
C VAL A 333 20.30 5.45 -0.68
N ALA A 334 19.22 4.72 -0.33
CA ALA A 334 18.95 4.34 1.05
C ALA A 334 20.07 3.47 1.65
N ALA A 335 20.61 2.54 0.86
CA ALA A 335 21.75 1.72 1.27
C ALA A 335 23.00 2.57 1.55
N LEU A 336 23.33 3.51 0.66
CA LEU A 336 24.48 4.40 0.83
C LEU A 336 24.32 5.34 2.03
N VAL A 337 23.12 5.90 2.22
CA VAL A 337 22.81 6.76 3.37
C VAL A 337 22.97 5.97 4.68
N GLU A 338 22.51 4.73 4.73
CA GLU A 338 22.65 3.89 5.91
C GLU A 338 24.09 3.48 6.18
N THR A 339 24.86 3.11 5.14
CA THR A 339 26.28 2.84 5.28
C THR A 339 26.99 4.06 5.88
N LYS A 340 26.66 5.27 5.41
CA LYS A 340 27.26 6.49 5.96
C LYS A 340 26.86 6.75 7.41
N ARG A 341 25.59 6.48 7.78
CA ARG A 341 25.11 6.60 9.15
C ARG A 341 25.87 5.67 10.10
N LEU A 342 26.05 4.41 9.69
CA LEU A 342 26.79 3.42 10.47
C LEU A 342 28.28 3.79 10.63
N GLU A 343 28.91 4.34 9.58
CA GLU A 343 30.27 4.89 9.68
C GLU A 343 30.35 6.00 10.72
N MET A 344 29.44 6.98 10.66
CA MET A 344 29.41 8.10 11.60
C MET A 344 29.19 7.64 13.04
N ALA A 345 28.32 6.66 13.26
CA ALA A 345 28.09 6.08 14.58
C ALA A 345 29.35 5.41 15.14
N ARG A 346 30.14 4.71 14.29
CA ARG A 346 31.42 4.11 14.69
C ARG A 346 32.49 5.15 14.96
N GLU A 347 32.64 6.16 14.10
CA GLU A 347 33.62 7.24 14.25
C GLU A 347 33.44 8.01 15.57
N HIS A 348 32.19 8.20 15.99
CA HIS A 348 31.85 8.90 17.24
C HIS A 348 31.72 7.97 18.46
N ASN A 349 32.05 6.68 18.32
CA ASN A 349 31.95 5.66 19.37
C ASN A 349 30.52 5.50 19.96
N LEU A 350 29.49 5.74 19.16
CA LEU A 350 28.07 5.65 19.53
C LEU A 350 27.48 4.25 19.30
N VAL A 351 28.31 3.23 19.05
CA VAL A 351 27.85 1.88 18.73
C VAL A 351 27.08 1.25 19.90
N GLU A 352 27.51 1.50 21.14
CA GLU A 352 26.83 0.99 22.34
C GLU A 352 25.78 1.95 22.89
N ASP A 353 25.81 3.22 22.49
CA ASP A 353 24.87 4.24 22.96
C ASP A 353 23.64 4.28 22.05
N THR A 354 22.55 3.69 22.53
CA THR A 354 21.27 3.63 21.80
C THR A 354 20.42 4.88 21.98
N GLU A 355 20.74 5.75 22.94
CA GLU A 355 19.97 6.96 23.24
C GLU A 355 20.56 8.20 22.56
N ALA A 356 21.88 8.22 22.34
CA ALA A 356 22.52 9.30 21.63
C ALA A 356 22.17 9.29 20.13
N ALA A 357 21.73 10.46 19.64
CA ALA A 357 21.57 10.69 18.22
C ALA A 357 22.93 10.66 17.50
N VAL A 358 22.99 9.97 16.36
CA VAL A 358 24.14 10.03 15.46
C VAL A 358 24.22 11.46 14.93
N PRO A 359 25.40 12.11 14.91
CA PRO A 359 25.58 13.49 14.45
C PRO A 359 25.49 13.59 12.92
N MET A 360 24.32 13.25 12.39
CA MET A 360 23.95 13.21 11.00
C MET A 360 22.54 13.79 10.89
N SER A 361 22.40 14.84 10.08
CA SER A 361 21.13 15.55 9.97
C SER A 361 20.05 14.69 9.31
N TRP A 362 18.81 14.84 9.77
CA TRP A 362 17.61 14.29 9.15
C TRP A 362 17.50 14.52 7.62
N SER A 363 18.13 15.58 7.09
CA SER A 363 18.08 15.91 5.66
C SER A 363 18.61 14.81 4.75
N TRP A 364 19.47 13.92 5.26
CA TRP A 364 20.02 12.79 4.52
C TRP A 364 18.98 11.72 4.15
N LEU A 365 17.84 11.64 4.86
CA LEU A 365 16.75 10.73 4.51
C LEU A 365 15.79 11.31 3.46
N VAL A 366 15.84 12.62 3.20
CA VAL A 366 14.93 13.27 2.24
C VAL A 366 15.03 12.67 0.83
N PRO A 367 16.22 12.40 0.25
CA PRO A 367 16.34 11.85 -1.09
C PRO A 367 15.61 10.52 -1.28
N GLN A 368 15.77 9.56 -0.35
CA GLN A 368 15.11 8.25 -0.45
C GLN A 368 13.58 8.38 -0.37
N TYR A 369 13.03 9.23 0.52
CA TYR A 369 11.58 9.48 0.57
C TYR A 369 11.05 10.15 -0.69
N MET A 370 11.75 11.17 -1.20
CA MET A 370 11.33 11.90 -2.40
C MET A 370 11.39 11.03 -3.65
N MET A 371 12.46 10.25 -3.84
CA MET A 371 12.61 9.35 -4.98
C MET A 371 11.53 8.27 -5.00
N VAL A 372 11.17 7.70 -3.86
CA VAL A 372 10.04 6.76 -3.78
C VAL A 372 8.71 7.45 -4.13
N GLY A 373 8.49 8.69 -3.70
CA GLY A 373 7.32 9.47 -4.12
C GLY A 373 7.27 9.73 -5.63
N VAL A 374 8.42 10.01 -6.27
CA VAL A 374 8.50 10.12 -7.73
C VAL A 374 8.22 8.77 -8.39
N ALA A 375 8.80 7.68 -7.88
CA ALA A 375 8.57 6.33 -8.37
C ALA A 375 7.07 5.98 -8.33
N ASP A 376 6.35 6.33 -7.26
CA ASP A 376 4.91 6.09 -7.13
C ASP A 376 4.09 6.75 -8.25
N VAL A 377 4.40 7.99 -8.63
CA VAL A 377 3.70 8.70 -9.73
C VAL A 377 3.83 7.95 -11.07
N PHE A 378 4.93 7.24 -11.25
CA PHE A 378 5.17 6.42 -12.44
C PHE A 378 4.54 5.02 -12.30
N VAL A 379 4.88 4.30 -11.22
CA VAL A 379 4.51 2.90 -11.03
C VAL A 379 3.04 2.74 -10.69
N ILE A 380 2.54 3.43 -9.66
CA ILE A 380 1.17 3.25 -9.18
C ILE A 380 0.18 3.72 -10.23
N VAL A 381 0.36 4.93 -10.76
CA VAL A 381 -0.54 5.46 -11.79
C VAL A 381 -0.44 4.64 -13.08
N GLY A 382 0.77 4.24 -13.48
CA GLY A 382 0.97 3.38 -14.65
C GLY A 382 0.33 2.00 -14.51
N MET A 383 0.41 1.37 -13.33
CA MET A 383 -0.26 0.09 -13.05
C MET A 383 -1.77 0.24 -13.02
N GLN A 384 -2.28 1.30 -12.39
CA GLN A 384 -3.72 1.58 -12.33
C GLN A 384 -4.29 1.73 -13.74
N GLU A 385 -3.68 2.58 -14.58
CA GLU A 385 -4.09 2.77 -15.97
C GLU A 385 -3.97 1.47 -16.77
N PHE A 386 -2.84 0.77 -16.64
CA PHE A 386 -2.59 -0.48 -17.38
C PHE A 386 -3.59 -1.58 -17.03
N PHE A 387 -3.71 -1.95 -15.75
CA PHE A 387 -4.62 -3.02 -15.36
C PHE A 387 -6.07 -2.65 -15.56
N TYR A 388 -6.43 -1.36 -15.48
CA TYR A 388 -7.79 -0.91 -15.79
C TYR A 388 -8.09 -1.04 -17.29
N ASP A 389 -7.22 -0.53 -18.16
CA ASP A 389 -7.45 -0.50 -19.61
C ASP A 389 -7.37 -1.88 -20.27
N GLN A 390 -6.56 -2.78 -19.72
CA GLN A 390 -6.42 -4.14 -20.26
C GLN A 390 -7.50 -5.11 -19.75
N MET A 391 -8.31 -4.71 -18.77
CA MET A 391 -9.44 -5.52 -18.30
C MET A 391 -10.65 -5.40 -19.23
N PRO A 392 -11.47 -6.46 -19.35
CA PRO A 392 -12.81 -6.37 -19.93
C PRO A 392 -13.63 -5.26 -19.27
N SER A 393 -14.57 -4.66 -20.02
CA SER A 393 -15.43 -3.56 -19.54
C SER A 393 -16.15 -3.90 -18.24
N GLU A 394 -16.60 -5.15 -18.10
CA GLU A 394 -17.32 -5.65 -16.92
C GLU A 394 -16.41 -5.92 -15.71
N LEU A 395 -15.09 -6.02 -15.92
CA LEU A 395 -14.11 -6.42 -14.92
C LEU A 395 -13.07 -5.31 -14.62
N ARG A 396 -13.33 -4.06 -15.00
CA ARG A 396 -12.40 -2.95 -14.76
C ARG A 396 -12.08 -2.72 -13.27
N SER A 397 -13.03 -3.01 -12.38
CA SER A 397 -12.83 -2.96 -10.92
C SER A 397 -11.82 -4.03 -10.44
N LEU A 398 -11.78 -5.20 -11.08
CA LEU A 398 -10.78 -6.24 -10.81
C LEU A 398 -9.37 -5.75 -11.16
N GLY A 399 -9.22 -4.92 -12.20
CA GLY A 399 -7.94 -4.31 -12.57
C GLY A 399 -7.35 -3.42 -11.46
N ILE A 400 -8.18 -2.57 -10.83
CA ILE A 400 -7.78 -1.75 -9.68
C ILE A 400 -7.39 -2.66 -8.51
N ALA A 401 -8.14 -3.72 -8.30
CA ALA A 401 -7.91 -4.65 -7.19
C ALA A 401 -6.63 -5.49 -7.38
N LEU A 402 -6.27 -5.83 -8.62
CA LEU A 402 -4.96 -6.43 -8.96
C LEU A 402 -3.79 -5.50 -8.64
N TYR A 403 -3.91 -4.19 -8.90
CA TYR A 403 -2.87 -3.24 -8.47
C TYR A 403 -2.74 -3.24 -6.94
N CYS A 404 -3.85 -3.13 -6.19
CA CYS A 404 -3.81 -3.17 -4.73
C CYS A 404 -3.17 -4.45 -4.19
N SER A 405 -3.38 -5.59 -4.87
CA SER A 405 -2.80 -6.87 -4.49
C SER A 405 -1.30 -6.95 -4.69
N VAL A 406 -0.72 -6.19 -5.64
CA VAL A 406 0.74 -6.05 -5.77
C VAL A 406 1.34 -5.54 -4.46
N ILE A 407 0.80 -4.44 -3.94
CA ILE A 407 1.26 -3.85 -2.68
C ILE A 407 0.95 -4.78 -1.50
N GLY A 408 -0.23 -5.41 -1.52
CA GLY A 408 -0.66 -6.36 -0.49
C GLY A 408 0.30 -7.55 -0.34
N ILE A 409 0.57 -8.25 -1.44
CA ILE A 409 1.48 -9.40 -1.46
C ILE A 409 2.92 -8.98 -1.19
N GLY A 410 3.35 -7.82 -1.71
CA GLY A 410 4.67 -7.25 -1.39
C GLY A 410 4.89 -7.06 0.12
N GLY A 411 3.86 -6.66 0.87
CA GLY A 411 3.90 -6.58 2.33
C GLY A 411 4.16 -7.94 3.01
N PHE A 412 3.48 -9.00 2.57
CA PHE A 412 3.72 -10.36 3.09
C PHE A 412 5.11 -10.89 2.73
N ILE A 413 5.56 -10.66 1.49
CA ILE A 413 6.91 -11.04 1.04
C ILE A 413 7.95 -10.32 1.90
N SER A 414 7.79 -9.01 2.12
CA SER A 414 8.69 -8.22 2.94
C SER A 414 8.74 -8.72 4.40
N GLY A 415 7.58 -8.95 5.04
CA GLY A 415 7.54 -9.46 6.41
C GLY A 415 8.17 -10.85 6.56
N THR A 416 7.98 -11.71 5.55
CA THR A 416 8.62 -13.03 5.50
C THR A 416 10.13 -12.91 5.32
N LEU A 417 10.58 -12.01 4.43
CA LEU A 417 11.99 -11.78 4.16
C LEU A 417 12.72 -11.26 5.41
N ILE A 418 12.15 -10.27 6.10
CA ILE A 418 12.68 -9.73 7.36
C ILE A 418 12.79 -10.84 8.42
N SER A 419 11.71 -11.60 8.63
CA SER A 419 11.67 -12.66 9.64
C SER A 419 12.67 -13.78 9.35
N LEU A 420 12.83 -14.16 8.07
CA LEU A 420 13.77 -15.19 7.66
C LEU A 420 15.22 -14.74 7.83
N ILE A 421 15.55 -13.52 7.39
CA ILE A 421 16.89 -12.94 7.52
C ILE A 421 17.26 -12.75 8.99
N ASP A 422 16.35 -12.24 9.83
CA ASP A 422 16.58 -12.10 11.27
C ASP A 422 16.92 -13.46 11.91
N ARG A 423 16.14 -14.49 11.57
CA ARG A 423 16.38 -15.85 12.08
C ARG A 423 17.70 -16.46 11.59
N ILE A 424 18.11 -16.19 10.36
CA ILE A 424 19.36 -16.72 9.79
C ILE A 424 20.56 -16.00 10.41
N THR A 425 20.52 -14.68 10.51
CA THR A 425 21.64 -13.86 10.97
C THR A 425 21.89 -14.05 12.47
N ARG A 426 20.83 -14.17 13.29
CA ARG A 426 20.95 -14.45 14.74
C ARG A 426 21.55 -15.81 15.05
N LYS A 427 21.36 -16.82 14.19
CA LYS A 427 21.94 -18.17 14.39
C LYS A 427 23.46 -18.18 14.35
N GLY A 428 24.09 -17.17 13.74
CA GLY A 428 25.54 -17.05 13.66
C GLY A 428 26.22 -16.56 14.93
N GLY A 429 25.47 -16.25 15.99
CA GLY A 429 26.01 -15.72 17.25
C GLY A 429 26.45 -14.24 17.20
N GLY A 430 26.30 -13.59 16.05
CA GLY A 430 26.51 -12.15 15.86
C GLY A 430 25.21 -11.35 15.84
N ASP A 431 25.34 -10.02 15.73
CA ASP A 431 24.21 -9.11 15.64
C ASP A 431 23.40 -9.33 14.35
N SER A 432 22.06 -9.30 14.48
CA SER A 432 21.12 -9.40 13.35
C SER A 432 21.25 -8.19 12.42
N TRP A 433 20.92 -8.37 11.14
CA TRP A 433 20.73 -7.23 10.22
C TRP A 433 19.69 -6.23 10.74
N PHE A 434 18.76 -6.68 11.57
CA PHE A 434 17.69 -5.88 12.17
C PHE A 434 17.82 -5.80 13.69
N SER A 435 19.05 -5.75 14.22
CA SER A 435 19.31 -5.62 15.65
C SER A 435 18.49 -4.48 16.28
N ASP A 436 18.10 -4.66 17.54
CA ASP A 436 17.33 -3.66 18.28
C ASP A 436 18.14 -2.37 18.46
N ASN A 437 19.45 -2.53 18.66
CA ASN A 437 20.41 -1.45 18.50
C ASN A 437 20.72 -1.25 17.00
N LEU A 438 20.13 -0.20 16.42
CA LEU A 438 20.34 0.18 15.02
C LEU A 438 21.79 0.52 14.68
N ASN A 439 22.63 0.92 15.65
CA ASN A 439 24.05 1.20 15.40
C ASN A 439 24.89 -0.08 15.26
N ARG A 440 24.36 -1.23 15.73
CA ARG A 440 24.91 -2.57 15.51
C ARG A 440 24.19 -3.33 14.39
N ALA A 441 23.02 -2.87 13.98
CA ALA A 441 22.28 -3.43 12.87
C ALA A 441 22.98 -3.17 11.52
N HIS A 442 22.57 -3.94 10.51
CA HIS A 442 23.07 -3.84 9.14
C HIS A 442 21.91 -3.67 8.16
N LEU A 443 21.18 -2.57 8.31
CA LEU A 443 20.09 -2.21 7.42
C LEU A 443 20.60 -1.90 6.00
N ASP A 444 21.85 -1.46 5.87
CA ASP A 444 22.52 -1.25 4.58
C ASP A 444 22.58 -2.53 3.74
N TYR A 445 22.89 -3.68 4.35
CA TYR A 445 22.86 -4.97 3.67
C TYR A 445 21.45 -5.34 3.20
N PHE A 446 20.44 -5.03 4.01
CA PHE A 446 19.05 -5.26 3.63
C PHE A 446 18.63 -4.36 2.46
N TYR A 447 19.01 -3.08 2.45
CA TYR A 447 18.72 -2.18 1.33
C TYR A 447 19.47 -2.56 0.06
N TRP A 448 20.72 -3.03 0.16
CA TRP A 448 21.42 -3.60 -0.99
C TRP A 448 20.74 -4.86 -1.53
N LEU A 449 20.22 -5.73 -0.64
CA LEU A 449 19.41 -6.87 -1.06
C LEU A 449 18.14 -6.43 -1.79
N LEU A 450 17.44 -5.42 -1.28
CA LEU A 450 16.26 -4.86 -1.95
C LEU A 450 16.61 -4.20 -3.28
N ALA A 451 17.75 -3.50 -3.38
CA ALA A 451 18.25 -2.98 -4.65
C ALA A 451 18.53 -4.12 -5.65
N GLY A 452 19.16 -5.21 -5.22
CA GLY A 452 19.36 -6.40 -6.05
C GLY A 452 18.04 -7.02 -6.52
N LEU A 453 17.05 -7.12 -5.63
CA LEU A 453 15.71 -7.60 -5.94
C LEU A 453 15.00 -6.69 -6.95
N SER A 454 15.07 -5.36 -6.78
CA SER A 454 14.50 -4.38 -7.71
C SER A 454 15.20 -4.40 -9.08
N ALA A 455 16.51 -4.68 -9.13
CA ALA A 455 17.22 -4.84 -10.40
C ALA A 455 16.77 -6.11 -11.15
N ALA A 456 16.63 -7.23 -10.43
CA ALA A 456 16.10 -8.48 -10.99
C ALA A 456 14.64 -8.32 -11.46
N GLU A 457 13.83 -7.63 -10.66
CA GLU A 457 12.46 -7.25 -11.00
C GLU A 457 12.40 -6.44 -12.28
N LEU A 458 13.17 -5.35 -12.37
CA LEU A 458 13.19 -4.50 -13.56
C LEU A 458 13.60 -5.28 -14.81
N ALA A 459 14.60 -6.17 -14.70
CA ALA A 459 15.01 -7.01 -15.82
C ALA A 459 13.89 -7.97 -16.26
N LEU A 460 13.24 -8.65 -15.31
CA LEU A 460 12.11 -9.54 -15.58
C LEU A 460 10.92 -8.79 -16.19
N TYR A 461 10.61 -7.62 -15.64
CA TYR A 461 9.57 -6.72 -16.13
C TYR A 461 9.81 -6.31 -17.57
N ILE A 462 11.04 -5.90 -17.91
CA ILE A 462 11.40 -5.53 -19.29
C ILE A 462 11.22 -6.71 -20.25
N CYS A 463 11.59 -7.93 -19.83
CA CYS A 463 11.37 -9.14 -20.64
C CYS A 463 9.89 -9.38 -20.93
N PHE A 464 9.03 -9.31 -19.91
CA PHE A 464 7.58 -9.49 -20.10
C PHE A 464 6.92 -8.33 -20.84
N ALA A 465 7.31 -7.09 -20.54
CA ALA A 465 6.78 -5.91 -21.22
C ALA A 465 7.08 -5.91 -22.72
N ARG A 466 8.25 -6.42 -23.14
CA ARG A 466 8.60 -6.60 -24.56
C ARG A 466 7.77 -7.69 -25.26
N ALA A 467 7.40 -8.74 -24.52
CA ALA A 467 6.57 -9.82 -25.05
C ALA A 467 5.07 -9.50 -24.99
N TYR A 468 4.66 -8.47 -24.25
CA TYR A 468 3.27 -8.14 -24.04
C TYR A 468 2.67 -7.43 -25.25
N THR A 469 1.49 -7.90 -25.67
CA THR A 469 0.71 -7.27 -26.74
C THR A 469 -0.51 -6.60 -26.13
N TYR A 470 -0.66 -5.30 -26.35
CA TYR A 470 -1.82 -4.53 -25.91
C TYR A 470 -3.11 -5.02 -26.57
N LYS A 471 -4.23 -4.96 -25.84
CA LYS A 471 -5.56 -5.14 -26.41
C LYS A 471 -5.83 -4.07 -27.46
N ASP A 472 -6.36 -4.46 -28.62
CA ASP A 472 -6.63 -3.53 -29.73
C ASP A 472 -7.81 -2.62 -29.35
N LYS A 473 -7.67 -1.30 -29.51
CA LYS A 473 -8.70 -0.32 -29.10
C LYS A 473 -9.91 -0.28 -30.05
N ARG A 474 -9.92 -1.12 -31.08
CA ARG A 474 -10.94 -1.19 -32.14
C ARG A 474 -12.13 -2.10 -31.81
N ASP A 475 -12.09 -2.79 -30.67
CA ASP A 475 -13.19 -3.63 -30.18
C ASP A 475 -14.13 -2.88 -29.21
N PHE A 476 -14.28 -1.56 -29.38
CA PHE A 476 -15.24 -0.72 -28.64
C PHE A 476 -16.17 0.02 -29.58
#